data_AF-A0A1E7I7T6-F1
#
_entry.id   AF-A0A1E7I7T6-F1
#
_cell.length_a   1.000
_cell.length_b   1.000
_cell.length_c   1.000
_cell.angle_alpha   90.00
_cell.angle_beta   90.00
_cell.angle_gamma   90.00
#
_symmetry.space_group_name_H-M   'P 1'
#
loop_
_entity.id
_entity.type
_entity.pdbx_description
1 polymer ?
#
loop_
_entity_poly.entity_id
_entity_poly.type
_entity_poly.pdbx_seq_one_letter_code
_entity_poly.pdbx_strand_id
1 'polypeptide(L)'
;MFEKLYEIITSLPSNSVLREHKELFMSQLLAADNRIRELQSDIADLRSQKRKLEEKVAAYAEIEQFVEYKGVFFKKAVGTINKYHSTPRCLACKTALSFVGAHLVCPSCDWRWRFGPAQLKRYSKELEEMP
;
A
#
# COMPACT_ATOMS: atom_id res chain seq x y z
N MET A 1 -9.04 73.10 -3.78
CA MET A 1 -8.68 72.68 -5.17
C MET A 1 -8.44 71.17 -5.25
N PHE A 2 -7.71 70.58 -4.29
CA PHE A 2 -7.51 69.13 -4.21
C PHE A 2 -8.78 68.29 -4.00
N GLU A 3 -9.73 68.73 -3.17
CA GLU A 3 -10.99 67.99 -2.92
C GLU A 3 -11.84 67.79 -4.16
N LYS A 4 -11.97 68.82 -5.02
CA LYS A 4 -12.71 68.73 -6.28
C LYS A 4 -12.07 67.76 -7.27
N LEU A 5 -10.74 67.71 -7.32
CA LEU A 5 -10.01 66.73 -8.14
C LEU A 5 -10.24 65.30 -7.62
N TYR A 6 -10.33 65.11 -6.31
CA TYR A 6 -10.60 63.82 -5.69
C TYR A 6 -12.03 63.33 -5.96
N GLU A 7 -13.02 64.21 -5.87
CA GLU A 7 -14.41 63.92 -6.27
C GLU A 7 -14.51 63.54 -7.75
N ILE A 8 -13.85 64.27 -8.64
CA ILE A 8 -13.86 63.97 -10.09
C ILE A 8 -13.22 62.62 -10.37
N ILE A 9 -12.08 62.32 -9.76
CA ILE A 9 -11.40 61.04 -9.95
C ILE A 9 -12.27 59.89 -9.43
N THR A 10 -12.84 60.01 -8.23
CA THR A 10 -13.66 58.95 -7.61
C THR A 10 -15.04 58.76 -8.25
N SER A 11 -15.58 59.78 -8.93
CA SER A 11 -16.87 59.75 -9.64
C SER A 11 -16.78 59.28 -11.09
N LEU A 12 -15.57 59.07 -11.61
CA LEU A 12 -15.39 58.45 -12.93
C LEU A 12 -15.96 57.02 -12.91
N PRO A 13 -16.86 56.64 -13.84
CA PRO A 13 -17.43 55.29 -13.92
C PRO A 13 -16.37 54.18 -14.05
N SER A 14 -15.19 54.51 -14.57
CA SER A 14 -14.05 53.58 -14.63
C SER A 14 -13.54 53.20 -13.24
N ASN A 15 -13.64 54.09 -12.24
CA ASN A 15 -13.20 53.80 -10.87
C ASN A 15 -14.16 52.91 -10.09
N SER A 16 -15.48 52.98 -10.36
CA SER A 16 -16.44 52.04 -9.79
C SER A 16 -16.24 50.64 -10.39
N VAL A 17 -16.08 50.54 -11.71
CA VAL A 17 -15.80 49.26 -12.40
C VAL A 17 -14.50 48.63 -11.93
N LEU A 18 -13.43 49.42 -11.74
CA LEU A 18 -12.16 48.93 -11.21
C LEU A 18 -12.30 48.42 -9.76
N ARG A 19 -13.16 49.04 -8.95
CA ARG A 19 -13.41 48.59 -7.57
C ARG A 19 -14.17 47.27 -7.55
N GLU A 20 -15.22 47.12 -8.36
CA GLU A 20 -15.97 45.88 -8.50
C GLU A 20 -15.09 44.74 -9.03
N HIS A 21 -14.24 45.01 -10.04
CA HIS A 21 -13.27 44.02 -10.51
C HIS A 21 -12.26 43.63 -9.43
N LYS A 22 -11.77 44.58 -8.63
CA LYS A 22 -10.86 44.28 -7.52
C LYS A 22 -11.55 43.39 -6.48
N GLU A 23 -12.79 43.68 -6.12
CA GLU A 23 -13.56 42.87 -5.17
C GLU A 23 -13.84 41.47 -5.72
N LEU A 24 -14.21 41.37 -7.00
CA LEU A 24 -14.39 40.09 -7.68
C LEU A 24 -13.10 39.26 -7.66
N PHE A 25 -11.96 39.85 -8.06
CA PHE A 25 -10.68 39.13 -8.05
C PHE A 25 -10.27 38.72 -6.64
N MET A 26 -10.48 39.56 -5.63
CA MET A 26 -10.21 39.21 -4.24
C MET A 26 -11.07 38.04 -3.76
N SER A 27 -12.37 38.03 -4.11
CA SER A 27 -13.26 36.91 -3.77
C SER A 27 -12.85 35.61 -4.45
N GLN A 28 -12.43 35.68 -5.71
CA GLN A 28 -11.92 34.51 -6.46
C GLN A 28 -10.61 34.00 -5.86
N LEU A 29 -9.72 34.89 -5.42
CA LEU A 29 -8.46 34.53 -4.79
C LEU A 29 -8.68 33.84 -3.44
N LEU A 30 -9.62 34.35 -2.63
CA LEU A 30 -10.01 33.72 -1.37
C LEU A 30 -10.65 32.35 -1.59
N ALA A 31 -11.54 32.21 -2.58
CA ALA A 31 -12.13 30.92 -2.92
C ALA A 31 -11.08 29.91 -3.39
N ALA A 32 -10.13 30.35 -4.22
CA ALA A 32 -9.02 29.51 -4.66
C ALA A 32 -8.11 29.08 -3.50
N ASP A 33 -7.76 29.99 -2.59
CA ASP A 33 -6.93 29.68 -1.42
C ASP A 33 -7.63 28.66 -0.50
N ASN A 34 -8.93 28.85 -0.24
CA ASN A 34 -9.71 27.89 0.53
C ASN A 34 -9.73 26.51 -0.16
N ARG A 35 -9.92 26.46 -1.48
CA ARG A 35 -9.93 25.21 -2.22
C ARG A 35 -8.57 24.52 -2.20
N ILE A 36 -7.47 25.27 -2.25
CA ILE A 36 -6.11 24.72 -2.12
C ILE A 36 -5.93 24.09 -0.74
N ARG A 37 -6.37 24.74 0.34
CA ARG A 37 -6.27 24.19 1.70
C ARG A 37 -7.09 22.91 1.86
N GLU A 38 -8.31 22.86 1.34
CA GLU A 38 -9.13 21.65 1.32
C GLU A 38 -8.42 20.51 0.60
N LEU A 39 -7.93 20.76 -0.62
CA LEU A 39 -7.23 19.75 -1.42
C LEU A 39 -5.93 19.27 -0.73
N GLN A 40 -5.22 20.15 -0.04
CA GLN A 40 -4.04 19.76 0.75
C GLN A 40 -4.42 18.82 1.90
N SER A 41 -5.54 19.08 2.57
CA SER A 41 -6.08 18.19 3.61
C SER A 41 -6.47 16.83 3.03
N ASP A 42 -7.23 16.82 1.93
CA ASP A 42 -7.65 15.59 1.26
C ASP A 42 -6.47 14.74 0.81
N ILE A 43 -5.42 15.37 0.26
CA ILE A 43 -4.18 14.67 -0.15
C ILE A 43 -3.49 14.04 1.06
N ALA A 44 -3.43 14.73 2.20
CA ALA A 44 -2.83 14.20 3.41
C ALA A 44 -3.60 12.96 3.93
N ASP A 45 -4.93 13.06 3.96
CA ASP A 45 -5.81 11.97 4.39
C ASP A 45 -5.73 10.76 3.46
N LEU A 46 -5.77 10.98 2.13
CA LEU A 46 -5.64 9.91 1.15
C LEU A 46 -4.28 9.22 1.23
N ARG A 47 -3.19 9.96 1.46
CA ARG A 47 -1.86 9.36 1.68
C ARG A 47 -1.81 8.51 2.94
N SER A 48 -2.44 8.96 4.02
CA SER A 48 -2.55 8.21 5.27
C SER A 48 -3.34 6.91 5.07
N GLN A 49 -4.49 6.98 4.38
CA GLN A 49 -5.31 5.81 4.07
C GLN A 49 -4.57 4.82 3.16
N LYS A 50 -3.88 5.33 2.12
CA LYS A 50 -3.06 4.51 1.22
C LYS A 50 -2.01 3.73 2.02
N ARG A 51 -1.26 4.40 2.90
CA ARG A 51 -0.24 3.73 3.73
C ARG A 51 -0.85 2.64 4.61
N LYS A 52 -1.99 2.91 5.25
CA LYS A 52 -2.71 1.90 6.06
C LYS A 52 -3.15 0.70 5.23
N LEU A 53 -3.60 0.92 3.99
CA LEU A 53 -3.98 -0.17 3.08
C LEU A 53 -2.76 -0.96 2.61
N GLU A 54 -1.65 -0.29 2.30
CA GLU A 54 -0.38 -0.96 1.95
C GLU A 54 0.13 -1.83 3.10
N GLU A 55 0.08 -1.34 4.35
CA GLU A 55 0.44 -2.10 5.55
C GLU A 55 -0.47 -3.33 5.73
N LYS A 56 -1.78 -3.17 5.52
CA LYS A 56 -2.73 -4.30 5.56
C LYS A 56 -2.47 -5.31 4.44
N VAL A 57 -2.26 -4.85 3.21
CA VAL A 57 -1.96 -5.72 2.06
C VAL A 57 -0.66 -6.48 2.28
N ALA A 58 0.38 -5.83 2.82
CA ALA A 58 1.62 -6.49 3.20
C ALA A 58 1.39 -7.58 4.26
N ALA A 59 0.62 -7.27 5.31
CA ALA A 59 0.27 -8.24 6.35
C ALA A 59 -0.53 -9.44 5.81
N TYR A 60 -1.52 -9.20 4.95
CA TYR A 60 -2.28 -10.28 4.29
C TYR A 60 -1.42 -11.09 3.33
N ALA A 61 -0.54 -10.43 2.57
CA ALA A 61 0.40 -11.11 1.69
C ALA A 61 1.34 -12.04 2.46
N GLU A 62 1.75 -11.69 3.69
CA GLU A 62 2.56 -12.59 4.54
C GLU A 62 1.78 -13.81 5.04
N ILE A 63 0.47 -13.66 5.30
CA ILE A 63 -0.40 -14.74 5.80
C ILE A 63 -0.78 -15.70 4.67
N GLU A 64 -1.16 -15.19 3.49
CA GLU A 64 -1.58 -16.01 2.34
C GLU A 64 -0.41 -16.68 1.60
N GLN A 65 0.83 -16.28 1.89
CA GLN A 65 2.03 -16.83 1.26
C GLN A 65 2.33 -18.27 1.65
N PHE A 66 1.78 -18.79 2.75
CA PHE A 66 2.11 -20.12 3.24
C PHE A 66 0.88 -21.00 3.37
N VAL A 67 0.96 -22.22 2.84
CA VAL A 67 -0.04 -23.26 3.03
C VAL A 67 0.56 -24.34 3.91
N GLU A 68 -0.09 -24.66 5.02
CA GLU A 68 0.26 -25.82 5.82
C GLU A 68 -0.19 -27.08 5.08
N TYR A 69 0.74 -27.99 4.82
CA TYR A 69 0.43 -29.27 4.21
C TYR A 69 1.34 -30.37 4.75
N LYS A 70 0.72 -31.46 5.25
CA LYS A 70 1.41 -32.64 5.80
C LYS A 70 2.47 -32.31 6.86
N GLY A 71 2.26 -31.25 7.63
CA GLY A 71 3.11 -30.87 8.76
C GLY A 71 4.30 -29.98 8.41
N VAL A 72 4.28 -29.29 7.26
CA VAL A 72 5.23 -28.21 6.91
C VAL A 72 4.49 -27.08 6.20
N PHE A 73 5.13 -25.91 6.10
CA PHE A 73 4.63 -24.81 5.28
C PHE A 73 5.23 -24.82 3.88
N PHE A 74 4.39 -24.70 2.86
CA PHE A 74 4.80 -24.45 1.47
C PHE A 74 4.54 -23.00 1.12
N LYS A 75 5.58 -22.31 0.62
CA LYS A 75 5.45 -20.91 0.20
C LYS A 75 4.87 -20.85 -1.21
N LYS A 76 3.78 -20.13 -1.45
CA LYS A 76 3.26 -19.84 -2.80
C LYS A 76 4.29 -19.05 -3.61
N ALA A 77 4.47 -19.43 -4.88
CA ALA A 77 5.29 -18.68 -5.80
C ALA A 77 4.54 -17.42 -6.27
N VAL A 78 5.26 -16.30 -6.35
CA VAL A 78 4.68 -15.00 -6.71
C VAL A 78 4.24 -15.00 -8.17
N GLY A 79 3.03 -14.52 -8.45
CA GLY A 79 2.51 -14.37 -9.82
C GLY A 79 2.06 -15.68 -10.48
N THR A 80 1.89 -16.77 -9.72
CA THR A 80 1.47 -18.07 -10.23
C THR A 80 0.28 -18.61 -9.47
N ILE A 81 -0.65 -19.24 -10.19
CA ILE A 81 -1.79 -19.96 -9.61
C ILE A 81 -1.30 -21.36 -9.20
N ASN A 82 -1.56 -21.74 -7.95
CA ASN A 82 -1.30 -23.05 -7.36
C ASN A 82 0.15 -23.57 -7.45
N LYS A 83 1.15 -22.73 -7.74
CA LYS A 83 2.57 -23.15 -7.66
C LYS A 83 3.19 -22.75 -6.33
N TYR A 84 4.07 -23.61 -5.84
CA TYR A 84 4.75 -23.45 -4.56
C TYR A 84 6.26 -23.57 -4.75
N HIS A 85 7.02 -22.95 -3.84
CA HIS A 85 8.45 -23.18 -3.75
C HIS A 85 8.71 -24.64 -3.35
N SER A 86 9.70 -25.26 -4.00
CA SER A 86 10.11 -26.65 -3.74
C SER A 86 10.68 -26.86 -2.34
N THR A 87 11.18 -25.81 -1.69
CA THR A 87 11.75 -25.87 -0.34
C THR A 87 10.66 -25.61 0.71
N PRO A 88 10.31 -26.62 1.53
CA PRO A 88 9.33 -26.48 2.61
C PRO A 88 9.92 -25.65 3.75
N ARG A 89 9.04 -25.14 4.60
CA ARG A 89 9.38 -24.29 5.74
C ARG A 89 8.88 -24.87 7.04
N CYS A 90 9.62 -24.60 8.12
CA CYS A 90 9.29 -25.05 9.46
C CYS A 90 7.94 -24.47 9.92
N LEU A 91 7.11 -25.28 10.59
CA LEU A 91 5.84 -24.82 11.17
C LEU A 91 6.01 -23.78 12.27
N ALA A 92 7.04 -23.92 13.10
CA ALA A 92 7.26 -23.02 14.23
C ALA A 92 7.92 -21.70 13.78
N CYS A 93 8.96 -21.77 12.94
CA CYS A 93 9.82 -20.63 12.64
C CYS A 93 9.64 -20.04 11.25
N LYS A 94 8.91 -20.70 10.35
CA LYS A 94 8.80 -20.34 8.92
C LYS A 94 10.16 -20.22 8.20
N THR A 95 11.25 -20.71 8.79
CA THR A 95 12.57 -20.82 8.17
C THR A 95 12.56 -21.94 7.14
N ALA A 96 13.30 -21.74 6.04
CA ALA A 96 13.50 -22.80 5.05
C ALA A 96 14.18 -24.01 5.70
N LEU A 97 13.65 -25.20 5.43
CA LEU A 97 14.22 -26.46 5.92
C LEU A 97 15.37 -26.89 5.01
N SER A 98 16.37 -27.54 5.58
CA SER A 98 17.50 -28.12 4.85
C SER A 98 17.58 -29.62 5.09
N PHE A 99 18.12 -30.35 4.11
CA PHE A 99 18.35 -31.79 4.25
C PHE A 99 19.63 -32.04 5.04
N VAL A 100 19.52 -32.84 6.11
CA VAL A 100 20.63 -33.42 6.85
C VAL A 100 20.47 -34.94 6.77
N GLY A 101 21.23 -35.57 5.87
CA GLY A 101 21.03 -36.97 5.52
C GLY A 101 19.64 -37.20 4.89
N ALA A 102 18.84 -38.08 5.50
CA ALA A 102 17.48 -38.40 5.05
C ALA A 102 16.38 -37.55 5.70
N HIS A 103 16.74 -36.55 6.51
CA HIS A 103 15.80 -35.76 7.30
C HIS A 103 15.80 -34.29 6.87
N LEU A 104 14.63 -33.66 6.93
CA LEU A 104 14.51 -32.20 6.84
C LEU A 104 14.63 -31.61 8.25
N VAL A 105 15.54 -30.66 8.42
CA VAL A 105 15.84 -30.04 9.71
C VAL A 105 15.69 -28.52 9.59
N CYS A 106 15.06 -27.93 10.61
CA CYS A 106 15.00 -26.48 10.76
C CYS A 106 16.29 -25.96 11.40
N PRO A 107 17.07 -25.08 10.74
CA PRO A 107 18.30 -24.56 11.32
C PRO A 107 18.06 -23.62 12.52
N SER A 108 16.83 -23.11 12.68
CA SER A 108 16.50 -22.14 13.73
C SER A 108 16.06 -22.77 15.05
N CYS A 109 15.39 -23.93 15.01
CA CYS A 109 14.80 -24.56 16.20
C CYS A 109 15.05 -26.07 16.31
N ASP A 110 15.90 -26.64 15.47
CA ASP A 110 16.22 -28.08 15.37
C ASP A 110 14.99 -28.99 15.22
N TRP A 111 13.84 -28.43 14.80
CA TRP A 111 12.67 -29.23 14.47
C TRP A 111 12.96 -30.12 13.26
N ARG A 112 12.56 -31.40 13.35
CA ARG A 112 12.89 -32.42 12.36
C ARG A 112 11.65 -33.04 11.75
N TRP A 113 11.67 -33.19 10.44
CA TRP A 113 10.64 -33.87 9.68
C TRP A 113 11.19 -35.14 9.05
N ARG A 114 10.43 -36.23 9.18
CA ARG A 114 10.89 -37.60 8.90
C ARG A 114 10.68 -38.06 7.46
N PHE A 115 10.27 -37.17 6.55
CA PHE A 115 9.99 -37.51 5.16
C PHE A 115 11.19 -37.16 4.26
N GLY A 116 11.47 -38.04 3.29
CA GLY A 116 12.59 -37.90 2.37
C GLY A 116 12.28 -37.03 1.14
N PRO A 117 13.29 -36.73 0.29
CA PRO A 117 13.15 -35.87 -0.88
C PRO A 117 12.06 -36.30 -1.87
N ALA A 118 11.82 -37.61 -2.02
CA ALA A 118 10.80 -38.14 -2.91
C ALA A 118 9.37 -37.80 -2.46
N GLN A 119 9.12 -37.83 -1.14
CA GLN A 119 7.82 -37.50 -0.56
C GLN A 119 7.56 -35.99 -0.68
N LEU A 120 8.60 -35.17 -0.53
CA LEU A 120 8.49 -33.73 -0.74
C LEU A 120 8.04 -33.37 -2.16
N LYS A 121 8.64 -33.99 -3.18
CA LYS A 121 8.21 -33.82 -4.58
C LYS A 121 6.76 -34.21 -4.79
N ARG A 122 6.33 -35.33 -4.19
CA ARG A 122 4.94 -35.79 -4.24
C ARG A 122 3.99 -34.78 -3.61
N TYR A 123 4.29 -34.26 -2.42
CA TYR A 123 3.44 -33.28 -1.75
C TYR A 123 3.34 -31.94 -2.50
N SER A 124 4.44 -31.47 -3.09
CA SER A 124 4.42 -30.28 -3.95
C SER A 124 3.48 -30.47 -5.13
N LYS A 125 3.50 -31.64 -5.76
CA LYS A 125 2.62 -31.96 -6.88
C LYS A 125 1.15 -32.09 -6.45
N GLU A 126 0.88 -32.76 -5.32
CA GLU A 126 -0.46 -32.86 -4.76
C GLU A 126 -1.06 -31.48 -4.46
N LEU A 127 -0.25 -30.55 -3.93
CA LEU A 127 -0.66 -29.16 -3.69
C LEU A 127 -0.95 -28.36 -4.97
N GLU A 128 -0.22 -28.63 -6.05
CA GLU A 128 -0.46 -28.00 -7.36
C GLU A 128 -1.77 -28.48 -8.02
N GLU A 129 -2.20 -29.69 -7.69
CA GLU A 129 -3.43 -30.32 -8.21
C GLU A 129 -4.67 -30.01 -7.34
N MET A 130 -4.52 -29.36 -6.18
CA MET A 130 -5.65 -28.92 -5.36
C MET A 130 -6.32 -27.68 -6.00
N PRO A 131 -7.68 -27.66 -6.07
CA PRO A 131 -8.45 -26.56 -6.66
C PRO A 131 -8.36 -25.26 -5.86
#